data_AF-A0A356K7L2-F1
#
_entry.id   AF-A0A356K7L2-F1
#
_cell.length_a   1.000
_cell.length_b   1.000
_cell.length_c   1.000
_cell.angle_alpha   90.00
_cell.angle_beta   90.00
_cell.angle_gamma   90.00
#
_symmetry.space_group_name_H-M   'P 1'
#
loop_
_entity.id
_entity.type
_entity.pdbx_description
1 polymer ?
#
loop_
_entity_poly.entity_id
_entity_poly.type
_entity_poly.pdbx_seq_one_letter_code
_entity_poly.pdbx_strand_id
1 'polypeptide(L)'
;MSSNDIIGSDAALDSDQQRTFAAILDMIIPASADGHFPSAAEMDVLGYVAKTDPKLLETVRLELDRLNNASEDLHGVIFGDADETARQELLDEIRGKDPQFFRGLA
;
A
#
# COMPACT_ATOMS: atom_id res chain seq x y z
N MET A 1 14.78 30.42 5.93
CA MET A 1 14.74 29.73 4.62
C MET A 1 14.82 28.25 4.95
N SER A 2 13.67 27.60 5.12
CA SER A 2 13.62 26.18 5.49
C SER A 2 14.09 25.34 4.31
N SER A 3 15.12 24.53 4.54
CA SER A 3 15.62 23.56 3.58
C SER A 3 14.49 22.61 3.20
N ASN A 4 14.06 22.72 1.95
CA ASN A 4 13.24 21.73 1.28
C ASN A 4 14.19 20.58 0.93
N ASP A 5 14.46 19.70 1.90
CA ASP A 5 15.17 18.45 1.63
C ASP A 5 14.22 17.58 0.80
N ILE A 6 14.44 17.67 -0.51
CA ILE A 6 13.94 16.77 -1.54
C ILE A 6 14.26 15.35 -1.06
N ILE A 7 13.24 14.64 -0.58
CA ILE A 7 13.33 13.23 -0.20
C ILE A 7 13.77 12.46 -1.45
N GLY A 8 14.96 11.86 -1.38
CA GLY A 8 15.69 11.28 -2.50
C GLY A 8 14.91 10.24 -3.29
N SER A 9 14.98 10.34 -4.61
CA SER A 9 14.18 9.60 -5.59
C SER A 9 14.62 8.14 -5.86
N ASP A 10 15.37 7.51 -4.96
CA ASP A 10 15.80 6.10 -5.16
C ASP A 10 14.96 5.08 -4.34
N ALA A 11 14.09 5.57 -3.45
CA ALA A 11 13.17 4.79 -2.63
C ALA A 11 11.70 4.94 -3.06
N ALA A 12 11.43 5.49 -4.25
CA ALA A 12 10.08 5.82 -4.67
C ALA A 12 9.30 4.57 -5.12
N LEU A 13 8.06 4.44 -4.63
CA LEU A 13 7.05 3.61 -5.28
C LEU A 13 6.63 4.29 -6.59
N ASP A 14 6.22 3.51 -7.59
CA ASP A 14 5.54 4.11 -8.75
C ASP A 14 4.13 4.60 -8.37
N SER A 15 3.43 5.23 -9.32
CA SER A 15 2.12 5.83 -9.06
C SER A 15 1.08 4.81 -8.62
N ASP A 16 1.13 3.59 -9.14
CA ASP A 16 0.09 2.58 -8.91
C ASP A 16 0.37 1.85 -7.60
N GLN A 17 1.64 1.53 -7.35
CA GLN A 17 2.13 1.07 -6.06
C GLN A 17 1.81 2.09 -4.95
N GLN A 18 1.98 3.40 -5.20
CA GLN A 18 1.71 4.43 -4.20
C GLN A 18 0.22 4.53 -3.86
N ARG A 19 -0.68 4.46 -4.87
CA ARG A 19 -2.13 4.45 -4.64
C ARG A 19 -2.55 3.19 -3.87
N THR A 20 -2.03 2.03 -4.25
CA THR A 20 -2.30 0.76 -3.58
C THR A 20 -1.77 0.74 -2.15
N PHE A 21 -0.57 1.26 -1.91
CA PHE A 21 0.03 1.34 -0.58
C PHE A 21 -0.79 2.24 0.35
N ALA A 22 -1.19 3.43 -0.13
CA ALA A 22 -2.07 4.32 0.62
C ALA A 22 -3.41 3.65 0.97
N ALA A 23 -4.05 2.99 -0.01
CA ALA A 23 -5.30 2.29 0.21
C ALA A 23 -5.17 1.18 1.29
N ILE A 24 -4.07 0.43 1.29
CA ILE A 24 -3.81 -0.59 2.32
C ILE A 24 -3.65 0.06 3.69
N LEU A 25 -2.88 1.14 3.79
CA LEU A 25 -2.66 1.83 5.07
C LEU A 25 -3.98 2.35 5.66
N ASP A 26 -4.83 2.95 4.84
CA ASP A 26 -6.16 3.41 5.26
C ASP A 26 -7.08 2.26 5.70
N MET A 27 -6.96 1.08 5.10
CA MET A 27 -7.70 -0.10 5.52
C MET A 27 -7.22 -0.68 6.86
N ILE A 28 -5.93 -0.55 7.19
CA ILE A 28 -5.38 -1.03 8.47
C ILE A 28 -5.68 -0.04 9.60
N ILE A 29 -5.42 1.25 9.36
CA ILE A 29 -5.68 2.32 10.33
C ILE A 29 -6.38 3.47 9.60
N PRO A 30 -7.73 3.47 9.58
CA PRO A 30 -8.49 4.55 8.97
C PRO A 30 -8.38 5.83 9.81
N ALA A 31 -8.64 6.97 9.18
CA ALA A 31 -8.80 8.24 9.89
C ALA A 31 -9.95 8.14 10.89
N SER A 32 -9.84 8.87 12.00
CA SER A 32 -10.92 8.88 12.98
C SER A 32 -12.12 9.66 12.45
N ALA A 33 -13.33 9.18 12.77
CA ALA A 33 -14.57 9.80 12.32
C ALA A 33 -14.78 11.24 12.84
N ASP A 34 -14.08 11.61 13.91
CA ASP A 34 -14.08 12.94 14.51
C ASP A 34 -12.96 13.86 13.97
N GLY A 35 -12.11 13.36 13.07
CA GLY A 35 -11.03 14.12 12.42
C GLY A 35 -9.83 14.44 13.32
N HIS A 36 -9.76 13.90 14.54
CA HIS A 36 -8.65 14.14 15.45
C HIS A 36 -7.41 13.31 15.14
N PHE A 37 -7.57 12.14 14.52
CA PHE A 37 -6.48 11.26 14.16
C PHE A 37 -6.45 11.03 12.65
N PRO A 38 -5.30 11.30 12.01
CA PRO A 38 -5.12 11.02 10.59
C PRO A 38 -5.11 9.51 10.35
N SER A 39 -5.32 9.10 9.09
CA SER A 39 -5.11 7.72 8.70
C SER A 39 -3.61 7.39 8.66
N ALA A 40 -3.29 6.09 8.56
CA ALA A 40 -1.90 5.70 8.35
C ALA A 40 -1.34 6.14 6.98
N ALA A 41 -2.17 6.34 5.95
CA ALA A 41 -1.70 6.81 4.65
C ALA A 41 -1.21 8.26 4.67
N GLU A 42 -1.71 9.07 5.61
CA GLU A 42 -1.25 10.44 5.84
C GLU A 42 0.09 10.49 6.61
N MET A 43 0.61 9.34 7.06
CA MET A 43 1.90 9.23 7.74
C MET A 43 3.01 8.79 6.79
N ASP A 44 4.25 9.24 7.05
CA ASP A 44 5.44 8.87 6.27
C ASP A 44 5.94 7.45 6.61
N VAL A 45 5.06 6.45 6.45
CA VAL A 45 5.36 5.04 6.73
C VAL A 45 6.44 4.54 5.76
N LEU A 46 6.34 4.92 4.48
CA LEU A 46 7.32 4.52 3.47
C LEU A 46 8.71 5.07 3.78
N GLY A 47 8.81 6.35 4.15
CA GLY A 47 10.07 6.98 4.56
C GLY A 47 10.62 6.35 5.84
N TYR A 48 9.77 5.91 6.77
CA TYR A 48 10.19 5.14 7.93
C TYR A 48 10.76 3.77 7.54
N VAL A 49 10.09 2.99 6.68
CA VAL A 49 10.57 1.70 6.18
C VAL A 49 11.90 1.85 5.45
N ALA A 50 12.00 2.82 4.53
CA ALA A 50 13.23 3.07 3.77
C ALA A 50 14.43 3.43 4.68
N LYS A 51 14.19 4.09 5.83
CA LYS A 51 15.24 4.42 6.81
C LYS A 51 15.62 3.25 7.70
N THR A 52 14.67 2.38 8.02
CA THR A 52 14.84 1.31 9.02
C THR A 52 15.29 -0.01 8.41
N ASP A 53 14.71 -0.38 7.27
CA ASP A 53 15.08 -1.56 6.51
C ASP A 53 14.88 -1.32 5.01
N PRO A 54 15.92 -0.85 4.29
CA PRO A 54 15.85 -0.66 2.84
C PRO A 54 15.55 -1.94 2.06
N LYS A 55 15.85 -3.13 2.60
CA LYS A 55 15.55 -4.39 1.90
C LYS A 55 14.07 -4.73 1.96
N LEU A 56 13.40 -4.33 3.04
CA LEU A 56 11.95 -4.47 3.17
C LEU A 56 11.21 -3.66 2.10
N LEU A 57 11.77 -2.52 1.66
CA LEU A 57 11.18 -1.71 0.59
C LEU A 57 11.04 -2.48 -0.72
N GLU A 58 12.04 -3.28 -1.09
CA GLU A 58 11.96 -4.12 -2.29
C GLU A 58 10.87 -5.19 -2.17
N THR A 59 10.75 -5.81 -0.99
CA THR A 59 9.66 -6.77 -0.72
C THR A 59 8.30 -6.09 -0.81
N VAL A 60 8.16 -4.87 -0.26
CA VAL A 60 6.92 -4.10 -0.35
C VAL A 60 6.55 -3.81 -1.81
N ARG A 61 7.50 -3.37 -2.64
CA ARG A 61 7.26 -3.14 -4.08
C ARG A 61 6.73 -4.41 -4.76
N LEU A 62 7.39 -5.54 -4.56
CA LEU A 62 6.99 -6.82 -5.16
C LEU A 62 5.60 -7.27 -4.73
N GLU A 63 5.25 -7.12 -3.45
CA GLU A 63 3.93 -7.49 -2.96
C GLU A 63 2.82 -6.53 -3.43
N LEU A 64 3.13 -5.23 -3.60
CA LEU A 64 2.21 -4.26 -4.18
C LEU A 64 1.94 -4.56 -5.66
N ASP A 65 2.98 -4.88 -6.44
CA ASP A 65 2.84 -5.30 -7.83
C ASP A 65 2.01 -6.58 -7.95
N ARG A 66 2.28 -7.55 -7.06
CA ARG A 66 1.52 -8.79 -7.01
C ARG A 66 0.04 -8.55 -6.73
N LEU A 67 -0.28 -7.65 -5.81
CA LEU A 67 -1.66 -7.27 -5.50
C LEU A 67 -2.33 -6.54 -6.68
N ASN A 68 -1.63 -5.59 -7.30
CA ASN A 68 -2.13 -4.86 -8.45
C ASN A 68 -2.46 -5.80 -9.61
N ASN A 69 -1.52 -6.68 -9.96
CA ASN A 69 -1.74 -7.68 -11.01
C ASN A 69 -2.91 -8.62 -10.70
N ALA A 70 -3.01 -9.11 -9.45
CA ALA A 70 -4.12 -9.97 -9.06
C ALA A 70 -5.47 -9.24 -9.13
N SER A 71 -5.51 -7.97 -8.76
CA SER A 71 -6.71 -7.13 -8.86
C SER A 71 -7.11 -6.89 -10.32
N GLU A 72 -6.15 -6.58 -11.19
CA GLU A 72 -6.39 -6.41 -12.62
C GLU A 72 -6.86 -7.70 -13.29
N ASP A 73 -6.25 -8.84 -12.97
CA ASP A 73 -6.63 -10.14 -13.52
C ASP A 73 -8.06 -10.55 -13.15
N LEU A 74 -8.51 -10.17 -11.95
CA LEU A 74 -9.82 -10.58 -11.43
C LEU A 74 -10.94 -9.60 -11.79
N HIS A 75 -10.68 -8.30 -11.70
CA HIS A 75 -11.70 -7.24 -11.81
C HIS A 75 -11.36 -6.15 -12.82
N GLY A 76 -10.20 -6.22 -13.48
CA GLY A 76 -9.79 -5.25 -14.51
C GLY A 76 -9.42 -3.87 -13.97
N VAL A 77 -9.10 -3.77 -12.68
CA VAL A 77 -8.77 -2.52 -12.00
C VAL A 77 -7.54 -2.68 -11.10
N ILE A 78 -6.73 -1.62 -10.99
CA ILE A 78 -5.67 -1.52 -9.97
C ILE A 78 -6.32 -1.50 -8.58
N PHE A 79 -5.74 -2.22 -7.62
CA PHE A 79 -6.32 -2.36 -6.28
C PHE A 79 -6.54 -1.02 -5.58
N GLY A 80 -5.56 -0.11 -5.65
CA GLY A 80 -5.66 1.23 -5.06
C GLY A 80 -6.76 2.11 -5.64
N ASP A 81 -7.24 1.80 -6.85
CA ASP A 81 -8.27 2.57 -7.55
C ASP A 81 -9.69 2.02 -7.30
N ALA A 82 -9.81 0.80 -6.75
CA ALA A 82 -11.09 0.22 -6.35
C ALA A 82 -11.63 0.91 -5.08
N ASP A 83 -12.96 0.98 -4.91
CA ASP A 83 -13.55 1.48 -3.67
C ASP A 83 -13.34 0.52 -2.48
N GLU A 84 -13.65 0.97 -1.27
CA GLU A 84 -13.40 0.19 -0.04
C GLU A 84 -14.11 -1.17 -0.03
N THR A 85 -15.35 -1.23 -0.54
CA THR A 85 -16.11 -2.49 -0.58
C THR A 85 -15.49 -3.45 -1.59
N ALA A 86 -15.19 -2.95 -2.79
CA ALA A 86 -14.53 -3.71 -3.84
C ALA A 86 -13.14 -4.21 -3.41
N ARG A 87 -12.36 -3.39 -2.69
CA ARG A 87 -11.05 -3.80 -2.13
C ARG A 87 -11.18 -4.95 -1.14
N GLN A 88 -12.19 -4.92 -0.28
CA GLN A 88 -12.42 -6.01 0.68
C GLN A 88 -12.81 -7.30 -0.04
N GLU A 89 -13.71 -7.23 -1.02
CA GLU A 89 -14.10 -8.38 -1.84
C GLU A 89 -12.91 -8.97 -2.62
N LEU A 90 -12.08 -8.12 -3.20
CA LEU A 90 -10.83 -8.50 -3.86
C LEU A 90 -9.89 -9.25 -2.91
N LEU A 91 -9.66 -8.74 -1.70
CA LEU A 91 -8.80 -9.40 -0.72
C LEU A 91 -9.35 -10.77 -0.31
N ASP A 92 -10.66 -10.88 -0.10
CA ASP A 92 -11.30 -12.13 0.29
C ASP A 92 -11.25 -13.17 -0.85
N GLU A 93 -11.44 -12.75 -2.10
CA GLU A 93 -11.30 -13.60 -3.28
C GLU A 93 -9.86 -14.07 -3.49
N ILE A 94 -8.89 -13.16 -3.37
CA ILE A 94 -7.46 -13.48 -3.49
C ILE A 94 -7.04 -14.47 -2.41
N ARG A 95 -7.43 -14.26 -1.15
CA ARG A 95 -7.16 -15.19 -0.04
C ARG A 95 -7.83 -16.55 -0.24
N GLY A 96 -9.01 -16.58 -0.85
CA GLY A 96 -9.70 -17.81 -1.21
C GLY A 96 -8.96 -18.63 -2.27
N LYS A 97 -8.30 -17.97 -3.22
CA LYS A 97 -7.54 -18.61 -4.31
C LYS A 97 -6.11 -18.95 -3.93
N ASP A 98 -5.46 -18.09 -3.15
CA ASP A 98 -4.11 -18.28 -2.64
C ASP A 98 -4.03 -17.91 -1.14
N PRO A 99 -4.16 -18.89 -0.23
CA PRO A 99 -4.01 -18.65 1.20
C PRO A 99 -2.61 -18.21 1.64
N GLN A 100 -1.60 -18.26 0.75
CA GLN A 100 -0.22 -17.82 1.01
C GLN A 100 0.04 -16.38 0.55
N PHE A 101 -0.96 -15.72 -0.04
CA PHE A 101 -0.86 -14.35 -0.49
C PHE A 101 -0.50 -13.43 0.70
N PHE A 102 0.59 -12.65 0.58
CA PHE A 102 1.26 -11.86 1.63
C PHE A 102 2.14 -12.56 2.68
N ARG A 103 2.40 -13.88 2.61
CA ARG A 103 3.37 -14.50 3.55
C ARG A 103 4.79 -13.93 3.45
N GLY A 104 5.15 -13.24 2.37
CA GLY A 104 6.44 -12.56 2.24
C GLY A 104 6.63 -11.38 3.21
N LEU A 105 5.55 -10.90 3.84
CA LEU A 105 5.56 -9.77 4.78
C LEU A 105 5.53 -10.18 6.26
N ALA A 106 5.41 -11.48 6.57
CA ALA A 106 5.28 -12.03 7.94
C ALA A 106 6.55 -12.75 8.40
#